data_AF-A0A1G6A480-F1
#
_entry.id   AF-A0A1G6A480-F1
#
_cell.length_a   1.000
_cell.length_b   1.000
_cell.length_c   1.000
_cell.angle_alpha   90.00
_cell.angle_beta   90.00
_cell.angle_gamma   90.00
#
_symmetry.space_group_name_H-M   'P 1'
#
loop_
_entity.id
_entity.type
_entity.pdbx_description
1 polymer ?
#
loop_
_entity_poly.entity_id
_entity_poly.type
_entity_poly.pdbx_seq_one_letter_code
_entity_poly.pdbx_strand_id
1 'polypeptide(L)'
;MEKKIRVTTLFLVILLAIIALYHPNTVKAAEVIDGFHGGSGTKDNPYQIATVEEFEILRGNLNVDDGYDHTDFYDTYFVLTKDIAYDSSKQISAPQLGLTKCKIDGKGHTVSGITSNGKSLFNRVNETEITNIKFKNCNLKNTPLLAKDIFDGKLSNITFSNSKVSFNNQNKKDFSDESNFGSKLHYGGLVNWVYGTKTEKVNVNINMTIKGTGVYGMLYGNFRGNATGIKTAGTLKAAILYVKKNQAVSCIGGMFGNIEGTVKNSVNNAKITVSLPNKKVGCSIAGISGSGSYPLEGKKTGCRYYKCKNQGAIKVTTKWKNKERLFVNVAGITAGFTDGDIQSCSNSGNITAPFSEGIAGITNTANGTITKCSNSGKITGVDTKRVSGIVNWAYKNVKSCTNSRAIKNSASVIHYDGDSNAAGIVNYVDSKYRNVTIRDCKNKAKVTAVNKRYHASSAAGIVNHIGQTNKYHSTVSKCSNSGTISGDGKSSGIVDSSGNWQVKKGKNVIKSCTNTGKIYIRGGEEKPGICSYAVNTTIKGCKNRGKIIEK
;
A
#
# COMPACT_ATOMS: atom_id res chain seq x y z
N MET A 1 -51.43 27.60 -65.54
CA MET A 1 -50.77 27.86 -64.23
C MET A 1 -49.58 26.90 -64.07
N GLU A 2 -48.62 26.94 -65.01
CA GLU A 2 -47.68 25.81 -65.23
C GLU A 2 -46.19 26.21 -65.44
N LYS A 3 -45.81 27.46 -65.14
CA LYS A 3 -44.44 27.94 -65.37
C LYS A 3 -43.62 28.30 -64.12
N LYS A 4 -44.12 28.04 -62.91
CA LYS A 4 -43.42 28.37 -61.65
C LYS A 4 -42.80 27.21 -60.88
N ILE A 5 -42.89 25.96 -61.36
CA ILE A 5 -42.41 24.79 -60.60
C ILE A 5 -41.04 24.24 -61.11
N ARG A 6 -40.55 24.65 -62.29
CA ARG A 6 -39.28 24.09 -62.83
C ARG A 6 -37.98 24.74 -62.35
N VAL A 7 -38.02 25.96 -61.80
CA VAL A 7 -36.79 26.67 -61.40
C VAL A 7 -36.32 26.26 -60.00
N THR A 8 -37.25 25.95 -59.09
CA THR A 8 -36.93 25.56 -57.71
C THR A 8 -36.35 24.15 -57.60
N THR A 9 -36.80 23.22 -58.45
CA THR A 9 -36.28 21.84 -58.47
C THR A 9 -34.88 21.78 -59.10
N LEU A 10 -34.59 22.62 -60.11
CA LEU A 10 -33.26 22.67 -60.73
C LEU A 10 -32.21 23.30 -59.80
N PHE A 11 -32.60 24.31 -59.01
CA PHE A 11 -31.70 24.93 -58.03
C PHE A 11 -31.36 23.98 -56.87
N LEU A 12 -32.31 23.14 -56.43
CA LEU A 12 -32.08 22.18 -55.35
C LEU A 12 -31.16 21.02 -55.80
N VAL A 13 -31.28 20.58 -57.06
CA VAL A 13 -30.40 19.54 -57.64
C VAL A 13 -28.97 20.06 -57.85
N ILE A 14 -28.81 21.31 -58.26
CA ILE A 14 -27.48 21.95 -58.42
C ILE A 14 -26.84 22.22 -57.04
N LEU A 15 -27.62 22.64 -56.04
CA LEU A 15 -27.11 22.85 -54.68
C LEU A 15 -26.69 21.53 -54.01
N LEU A 16 -27.44 20.44 -54.22
CA LEU A 16 -27.07 19.09 -53.76
C LEU A 16 -25.84 18.55 -54.49
N ALA A 17 -25.68 18.83 -55.79
CA ALA A 17 -24.48 18.47 -56.55
C ALA A 17 -23.23 19.26 -56.10
N ILE A 18 -23.38 20.54 -55.72
CA ILE A 18 -22.28 21.36 -55.19
C ILE A 18 -21.91 20.94 -53.75
N ILE A 19 -22.86 20.52 -52.91
CA ILE A 19 -22.58 19.96 -51.57
C ILE A 19 -21.90 18.58 -51.66
N ALA A 20 -22.19 17.79 -52.69
CA ALA A 20 -21.49 16.53 -52.98
C ALA A 20 -20.05 16.75 -53.49
N LEU A 21 -19.76 17.89 -54.13
CA LEU A 21 -18.42 18.26 -54.62
C LEU A 21 -17.54 18.99 -53.59
N TYR A 22 -18.09 19.40 -52.44
CA TYR A 22 -17.39 20.16 -51.38
C TYR A 22 -17.11 19.38 -50.08
N HIS A 23 -17.01 18.05 -50.15
CA HIS A 23 -16.46 17.24 -49.07
C HIS A 23 -15.01 16.85 -49.35
N PRO A 24 -13.99 17.66 -49.00
CA PRO A 24 -12.70 17.11 -48.66
C PRO A 24 -12.78 16.61 -47.21
N ASN A 25 -13.63 15.62 -46.95
CA ASN A 25 -13.39 14.68 -45.87
C ASN A 25 -12.75 13.43 -46.48
N THR A 26 -11.66 13.64 -47.21
CA THR A 26 -10.56 12.67 -47.13
C THR A 26 -10.03 12.74 -45.71
N VAL A 27 -10.76 12.10 -44.78
CA VAL A 27 -10.09 11.38 -43.71
C VAL A 27 -9.04 10.58 -44.46
N LYS A 28 -7.75 10.89 -44.26
CA LYS A 28 -6.69 10.00 -44.73
C LYS A 28 -7.12 8.62 -44.25
N ALA A 29 -7.55 7.75 -45.16
CA ALA A 29 -7.75 6.36 -44.85
C ALA A 29 -6.46 5.95 -44.15
N ALA A 30 -6.57 5.47 -42.92
CA ALA A 30 -5.39 4.94 -42.23
C ALA A 30 -4.78 3.95 -43.21
N GLU A 31 -3.49 4.13 -43.55
CA GLU A 31 -2.79 3.16 -44.38
C GLU A 31 -2.99 1.79 -43.74
N VAL A 32 -3.67 0.89 -44.47
CA VAL A 32 -3.80 -0.50 -44.07
C VAL A 32 -2.41 -1.10 -44.25
N ILE A 33 -1.80 -1.55 -43.16
CA ILE A 33 -0.45 -2.12 -43.19
C ILE A 33 -0.53 -3.64 -43.35
N ASP A 34 0.49 -4.23 -43.98
CA ASP A 34 0.71 -5.67 -43.93
C ASP A 34 0.72 -6.10 -42.46
N GLY A 35 -0.06 -7.13 -42.13
CA GLY A 35 -0.46 -7.41 -40.75
C GLY A 35 0.64 -7.87 -39.80
N PHE A 36 0.28 -8.76 -38.87
CA PHE A 36 1.27 -9.30 -37.93
C PHE A 36 2.39 -10.04 -38.67
N HIS A 37 3.59 -10.08 -38.08
CA HIS A 37 4.78 -10.74 -38.63
C HIS A 37 4.54 -12.21 -39.03
N GLY A 38 3.50 -12.82 -38.47
CA GLY A 38 2.97 -14.12 -38.82
C GLY A 38 1.91 -14.56 -37.83
N GLY A 39 1.36 -15.75 -38.05
CA GLY A 39 0.35 -16.34 -37.19
C GLY A 39 -1.08 -15.97 -37.57
N SER A 40 -2.04 -16.70 -37.00
CA SER A 40 -3.48 -16.52 -37.23
C SER A 40 -4.24 -16.19 -35.93
N GLY A 41 -3.52 -15.79 -34.87
CA GLY A 41 -4.11 -15.45 -33.57
C GLY A 41 -4.64 -16.64 -32.77
N THR A 42 -4.50 -17.86 -33.28
CA THR A 42 -4.95 -19.08 -32.59
C THR A 42 -3.93 -19.57 -31.57
N LYS A 43 -4.33 -20.48 -30.68
CA LYS A 43 -3.44 -21.07 -29.68
C LYS A 43 -2.19 -21.73 -30.28
N ASP A 44 -2.37 -22.49 -31.36
CA ASP A 44 -1.28 -23.25 -31.99
C ASP A 44 -0.48 -22.39 -32.97
N ASN A 45 -1.06 -21.28 -33.43
CA ASN A 45 -0.45 -20.35 -34.36
C ASN A 45 -0.72 -18.89 -33.94
N PRO A 46 -0.11 -18.41 -32.84
CA PRO A 46 -0.35 -17.08 -32.28
C PRO A 46 0.17 -15.98 -33.21
N TYR A 47 -0.48 -14.81 -33.18
CA TYR A 47 0.02 -13.62 -33.87
C TYR A 47 1.41 -13.22 -33.34
N GLN A 48 2.34 -13.00 -34.25
CA GLN A 48 3.73 -12.68 -33.94
C GLN A 48 3.95 -11.17 -34.01
N ILE A 49 4.57 -10.62 -32.97
CA ILE A 49 4.87 -9.18 -32.85
C ILE A 49 6.39 -8.98 -32.74
N ALA A 50 6.95 -8.31 -33.73
CA ALA A 50 8.35 -8.03 -33.94
C ALA A 50 8.65 -6.52 -34.06
N THR A 51 7.66 -5.68 -34.38
CA THR A 51 7.83 -4.22 -34.62
C THR A 51 6.96 -3.35 -33.72
N VAL A 52 7.18 -2.03 -33.77
CA VAL A 52 6.33 -1.05 -33.06
C VAL A 52 4.96 -0.98 -33.71
N GLU A 53 4.90 -1.01 -35.05
CA GLU A 53 3.69 -0.96 -35.85
C GLU A 53 2.75 -2.12 -35.51
N GLU A 54 3.27 -3.35 -35.44
CA GLU A 54 2.49 -4.53 -35.06
C GLU A 54 2.00 -4.46 -33.60
N PHE A 55 2.78 -3.85 -32.70
CA PHE A 55 2.32 -3.59 -31.34
C PHE A 55 1.22 -2.51 -31.31
N GLU A 56 1.25 -1.53 -32.21
CA GLU A 56 0.17 -0.55 -32.38
C GLU A 56 -1.11 -1.16 -32.97
N ILE A 57 -1.01 -2.21 -33.81
CA ILE A 57 -2.17 -3.02 -34.23
C ILE A 57 -2.82 -3.69 -33.01
N LEU A 58 -2.03 -4.34 -32.13
CA LEU A 58 -2.56 -4.92 -30.88
C LEU A 58 -3.28 -3.87 -30.00
N ARG A 59 -2.88 -2.61 -30.08
CA ARG A 59 -3.50 -1.49 -29.36
C ARG A 59 -4.70 -0.88 -30.09
N GLY A 60 -5.01 -1.35 -31.30
CA GLY A 60 -6.12 -0.87 -32.12
C GLY A 60 -5.87 0.44 -32.86
N ASN A 61 -4.61 0.87 -32.96
CA ASN A 61 -4.29 2.19 -33.52
C ASN A 61 -3.99 2.15 -35.02
N LEU A 62 -3.83 0.95 -35.58
CA LEU A 62 -3.62 0.70 -36.99
C LEU A 62 -4.61 -0.39 -37.41
N ASN A 63 -5.20 -0.21 -38.58
CA ASN A 63 -6.05 -1.22 -39.20
C ASN A 63 -5.16 -2.26 -39.85
N VAL A 64 -5.59 -3.51 -39.79
CA VAL A 64 -4.91 -4.66 -40.40
C VAL A 64 -5.81 -5.27 -41.46
N ASP A 65 -5.24 -5.71 -42.58
CA ASP A 65 -5.93 -6.58 -43.53
C ASP A 65 -5.70 -8.05 -43.13
N ASP A 66 -6.34 -8.49 -42.05
CA ASP A 66 -6.32 -9.90 -41.61
C ASP A 66 -7.65 -10.62 -41.87
N GLY A 67 -8.53 -10.00 -42.66
CA GLY A 67 -9.86 -10.49 -42.98
C GLY A 67 -10.94 -10.23 -41.92
N TYR A 68 -10.64 -9.49 -40.84
CA TYR A 68 -11.58 -9.19 -39.77
C TYR A 68 -11.52 -7.72 -39.31
N ASP A 69 -12.69 -7.09 -39.14
CA ASP A 69 -12.80 -5.81 -38.44
C ASP A 69 -12.94 -6.06 -36.93
N HIS A 70 -11.88 -5.76 -36.17
CA HIS A 70 -11.84 -6.00 -34.73
C HIS A 70 -12.39 -4.81 -33.97
N THR A 71 -13.52 -4.99 -33.29
CA THR A 71 -14.04 -4.01 -32.31
C THR A 71 -13.40 -4.15 -30.92
N ASP A 72 -12.86 -5.33 -30.62
CA ASP A 72 -11.97 -5.69 -29.50
C ASP A 72 -11.25 -6.99 -29.88
N PHE A 73 -10.05 -7.25 -29.33
CA PHE A 73 -9.47 -8.60 -29.45
C PHE A 73 -10.13 -9.55 -28.43
N TYR A 74 -10.59 -10.69 -28.93
CA TYR A 74 -11.30 -11.70 -28.14
C TYR A 74 -10.71 -13.10 -28.38
N ASP A 75 -10.36 -13.79 -27.29
CA ASP A 75 -9.82 -15.17 -27.32
C ASP A 75 -8.61 -15.35 -28.27
N THR A 76 -7.81 -14.29 -28.40
CA THR A 76 -6.69 -14.22 -29.35
C THR A 76 -5.35 -14.41 -28.64
N TYR A 77 -4.40 -15.02 -29.34
CA TYR A 77 -3.08 -15.37 -28.83
C TYR A 77 -1.99 -14.55 -29.54
N PHE A 78 -1.12 -13.92 -28.76
CA PHE A 78 -0.04 -13.05 -29.22
C PHE A 78 1.29 -13.48 -28.61
N VAL A 79 2.34 -13.36 -29.41
CA VAL A 79 3.71 -13.65 -28.99
C VAL A 79 4.67 -12.59 -29.49
N LEU A 80 5.53 -12.09 -28.60
CA LEU A 80 6.66 -11.27 -29.05
C LEU A 80 7.76 -12.19 -29.61
N THR A 81 8.30 -11.82 -30.76
CA THR A 81 9.43 -12.51 -31.40
C THR A 81 10.70 -11.67 -31.43
N LYS A 82 10.59 -10.36 -31.16
CA LYS A 82 11.72 -9.43 -31.02
C LYS A 82 11.49 -8.44 -29.89
N ASP A 83 12.57 -7.78 -29.50
CA ASP A 83 12.50 -6.60 -28.65
C ASP A 83 11.93 -5.41 -29.44
N ILE A 84 11.07 -4.62 -28.79
CA ILE A 84 10.35 -3.49 -29.39
C ILE A 84 10.83 -2.20 -28.71
N ALA A 85 11.23 -1.22 -29.51
CA ALA A 85 11.76 0.06 -29.03
C ALA A 85 10.96 1.22 -29.60
N TYR A 86 10.17 1.87 -28.74
CA TYR A 86 9.49 3.12 -29.07
C TYR A 86 10.47 4.30 -29.09
N ASP A 87 10.20 5.27 -29.94
CA ASP A 87 10.84 6.59 -29.89
C ASP A 87 10.41 7.34 -28.63
N SER A 88 11.31 7.40 -27.64
CA SER A 88 11.05 8.03 -26.34
C SER A 88 10.79 9.55 -26.41
N SER A 89 11.08 10.20 -27.53
CA SER A 89 10.73 11.61 -27.75
C SER A 89 9.26 11.81 -28.12
N LYS A 90 8.57 10.74 -28.56
CA LYS A 90 7.19 10.78 -29.04
C LYS A 90 6.23 10.19 -28.01
N GLN A 91 5.07 10.82 -27.88
CA GLN A 91 3.99 10.31 -27.05
C GLN A 91 3.27 9.19 -27.78
N ILE A 92 2.91 8.11 -27.09
CA ILE A 92 2.03 7.10 -27.68
C ILE A 92 0.61 7.67 -27.91
N SER A 93 -0.06 7.14 -28.93
CA SER A 93 -1.51 7.29 -29.21
C SER A 93 -2.35 6.69 -28.07
N ALA A 94 -3.63 7.07 -27.98
CA ALA A 94 -4.54 6.42 -27.04
C ALA A 94 -5.00 5.08 -27.65
N PRO A 95 -5.00 3.97 -26.90
CA PRO A 95 -5.44 2.68 -27.44
C PRO A 95 -6.93 2.74 -27.79
N GLN A 96 -7.30 2.13 -28.92
CA GLN A 96 -8.71 2.04 -29.35
C GLN A 96 -9.36 0.72 -28.89
N LEU A 97 -8.59 -0.37 -28.85
CA LEU A 97 -9.11 -1.70 -28.52
C LEU A 97 -8.84 -2.11 -27.07
N GLY A 98 -9.76 -2.90 -26.53
CA GLY A 98 -9.60 -3.69 -25.32
C GLY A 98 -9.09 -5.11 -25.62
N LEU A 99 -8.73 -5.81 -24.54
CA LEU A 99 -8.31 -7.21 -24.58
C LEU A 99 -9.26 -8.03 -23.71
N THR A 100 -9.91 -9.02 -24.31
CA THR A 100 -10.81 -9.95 -23.59
C THR A 100 -10.40 -11.39 -23.85
N LYS A 101 -10.16 -12.17 -22.78
CA LYS A 101 -9.74 -13.59 -22.87
C LYS A 101 -8.49 -13.84 -23.73
N CYS A 102 -7.68 -12.81 -23.97
CA CYS A 102 -6.49 -12.92 -24.79
C CYS A 102 -5.34 -13.59 -24.01
N LYS A 103 -4.33 -14.08 -24.73
CA LYS A 103 -3.04 -14.48 -24.15
C LYS A 103 -1.89 -13.78 -24.84
N ILE A 104 -1.14 -13.01 -24.07
CA ILE A 104 0.04 -12.28 -24.54
C ILE A 104 1.26 -12.88 -23.85
N ASP A 105 2.15 -13.48 -24.62
CA ASP A 105 3.43 -14.00 -24.14
C ASP A 105 4.59 -13.18 -24.73
N GLY A 106 5.30 -12.48 -23.86
CA GLY A 106 6.49 -11.72 -24.25
C GLY A 106 7.69 -12.58 -24.61
N LYS A 107 7.69 -13.90 -24.32
CA LYS A 107 8.84 -14.81 -24.50
C LYS A 107 10.18 -14.31 -23.92
N GLY A 108 10.12 -13.39 -22.96
CA GLY A 108 11.27 -12.74 -22.33
C GLY A 108 11.78 -11.48 -23.04
N HIS A 109 11.15 -11.07 -24.14
CA HIS A 109 11.48 -9.87 -24.90
C HIS A 109 11.14 -8.58 -24.14
N THR A 110 11.76 -7.49 -24.60
CA THR A 110 11.64 -6.17 -24.01
C THR A 110 10.82 -5.23 -24.89
N VAL A 111 9.85 -4.54 -24.31
CA VAL A 111 9.23 -3.34 -24.87
C VAL A 111 9.79 -2.12 -24.14
N SER A 112 10.37 -1.16 -24.87
CA SER A 112 11.09 -0.04 -24.27
C SER A 112 10.76 1.31 -24.87
N GLY A 113 11.14 2.38 -24.16
CA GLY A 113 11.05 3.75 -24.69
C GLY A 113 9.65 4.36 -24.67
N ILE A 114 8.65 3.70 -24.06
CA ILE A 114 7.27 4.22 -24.02
C ILE A 114 7.22 5.54 -23.25
N THR A 115 6.84 6.61 -23.94
CA THR A 115 6.56 7.91 -23.36
C THR A 115 5.07 8.22 -23.47
N SER A 116 4.42 8.57 -22.36
CA SER A 116 2.97 8.80 -22.34
C SER A 116 2.52 9.81 -21.29
N ASN A 117 1.45 10.55 -21.60
CA ASN A 117 0.70 11.41 -20.69
C ASN A 117 -0.78 11.07 -20.74
N GLY A 118 -1.29 10.43 -19.68
CA GLY A 118 -2.72 10.09 -19.54
C GLY A 118 -3.20 8.86 -20.33
N LYS A 119 -2.32 8.16 -21.06
CA LYS A 119 -2.66 7.02 -21.92
C LYS A 119 -1.89 5.76 -21.50
N SER A 120 -2.59 4.70 -21.13
CA SER A 120 -2.00 3.38 -20.88
C SER A 120 -1.78 2.61 -22.18
N LEU A 121 -1.05 1.50 -22.14
CA LEU A 121 -0.88 0.63 -23.31
C LEU A 121 -2.22 0.07 -23.79
N PHE A 122 -3.06 -0.38 -22.86
CA PHE A 122 -4.37 -0.97 -23.13
C PHE A 122 -5.48 -0.15 -22.48
N ASN A 123 -6.65 -0.12 -23.12
CA ASN A 123 -7.82 0.59 -22.64
C ASN A 123 -8.46 -0.18 -21.46
N ARG A 124 -8.81 -1.45 -21.70
CA ARG A 124 -9.36 -2.39 -20.73
C ARG A 124 -8.75 -3.78 -20.95
N VAL A 125 -8.46 -4.49 -19.86
CA VAL A 125 -7.97 -5.87 -19.90
C VAL A 125 -8.90 -6.74 -19.07
N ASN A 126 -9.56 -7.70 -19.70
CA ASN A 126 -10.53 -8.59 -19.06
C ASN A 126 -10.17 -10.05 -19.34
N GLU A 127 -10.15 -10.89 -18.30
CA GLU A 127 -9.90 -12.34 -18.40
C GLU A 127 -8.62 -12.71 -19.19
N THR A 128 -7.69 -11.76 -19.30
CA THR A 128 -6.54 -11.84 -20.21
C THR A 128 -5.27 -12.19 -19.44
N GLU A 129 -4.43 -13.03 -20.04
CA GLU A 129 -3.12 -13.39 -19.51
C GLU A 129 -2.02 -12.57 -20.18
N ILE A 130 -1.20 -11.87 -19.39
CA ILE A 130 0.02 -11.18 -19.87
C ILE A 130 1.21 -11.77 -19.15
N THR A 131 2.13 -12.35 -19.90
CA THR A 131 3.23 -13.14 -19.34
C THR A 131 4.58 -12.85 -19.98
N ASN A 132 5.66 -13.11 -19.22
CA ASN A 132 7.05 -13.14 -19.70
C ASN A 132 7.51 -11.90 -20.48
N ILE A 133 7.08 -10.70 -20.09
CA ILE A 133 7.42 -9.47 -20.81
C ILE A 133 8.20 -8.50 -19.92
N LYS A 134 9.17 -7.81 -20.53
CA LYS A 134 9.96 -6.77 -19.85
C LYS A 134 9.60 -5.40 -20.42
N PHE A 135 9.39 -4.44 -19.54
CA PHE A 135 9.18 -3.04 -19.87
C PHE A 135 10.32 -2.20 -19.31
N LYS A 136 10.98 -1.41 -20.16
CA LYS A 136 12.16 -0.63 -19.78
C LYS A 136 12.13 0.80 -20.29
N ASN A 137 12.78 1.70 -19.56
CA ASN A 137 13.05 3.08 -20.02
C ASN A 137 11.78 3.86 -20.38
N CYS A 138 10.67 3.61 -19.68
CA CYS A 138 9.40 4.30 -19.93
C CYS A 138 9.32 5.61 -19.14
N ASN A 139 8.65 6.61 -19.70
CA ASN A 139 8.38 7.90 -19.06
C ASN A 139 6.87 8.19 -19.07
N LEU A 140 6.21 7.90 -17.96
CA LEU A 140 4.76 7.96 -17.82
C LEU A 140 4.34 9.12 -16.94
N LYS A 141 3.39 9.92 -17.42
CA LYS A 141 2.77 11.03 -16.70
C LYS A 141 1.27 10.76 -16.59
N ASN A 142 0.72 10.89 -15.40
CA ASN A 142 -0.71 10.74 -15.09
C ASN A 142 -1.35 9.44 -15.61
N THR A 143 -0.57 8.38 -15.80
CA THR A 143 -1.04 7.11 -16.35
C THR A 143 -0.23 5.92 -15.81
N PRO A 144 -0.86 4.76 -15.57
CA PRO A 144 -0.15 3.51 -15.40
C PRO A 144 0.42 3.02 -16.74
N LEU A 145 1.32 2.04 -16.68
CA LEU A 145 1.89 1.40 -17.87
C LEU A 145 0.87 0.56 -18.64
N LEU A 146 0.31 -0.48 -18.03
CA LEU A 146 -0.47 -1.50 -18.75
C LEU A 146 -1.89 -1.03 -19.05
N ALA A 147 -2.66 -0.75 -18.00
CA ALA A 147 -4.07 -0.43 -18.13
C ALA A 147 -4.54 0.38 -16.93
N LYS A 148 -5.64 1.11 -17.10
CA LYS A 148 -6.36 1.66 -15.95
C LYS A 148 -6.97 0.53 -15.12
N ASP A 149 -7.65 -0.41 -15.78
CA ASP A 149 -8.40 -1.45 -15.12
C ASP A 149 -8.06 -2.84 -15.67
N ILE A 150 -7.87 -3.80 -14.76
CA ILE A 150 -7.78 -5.23 -15.09
C ILE A 150 -8.82 -6.01 -14.29
N PHE A 151 -9.62 -6.82 -14.98
CA PHE A 151 -10.64 -7.70 -14.41
C PHE A 151 -10.30 -9.15 -14.70
N ASP A 152 -10.29 -9.98 -13.66
CA ASP A 152 -10.14 -11.44 -13.73
C ASP A 152 -8.94 -11.93 -14.58
N GLY A 153 -7.90 -11.10 -14.70
CA GLY A 153 -6.72 -11.39 -15.51
C GLY A 153 -5.64 -12.17 -14.78
N LYS A 154 -4.56 -12.45 -15.50
CA LYS A 154 -3.34 -13.04 -14.94
C LYS A 154 -2.11 -12.30 -15.42
N LEU A 155 -1.34 -11.77 -14.49
CA LEU A 155 -0.07 -11.10 -14.76
C LEU A 155 1.05 -11.94 -14.18
N SER A 156 1.94 -12.47 -15.03
CA SER A 156 3.03 -13.31 -14.52
C SER A 156 4.38 -13.08 -15.19
N ASN A 157 5.45 -13.13 -14.40
CA ASN A 157 6.83 -12.96 -14.90
C ASN A 157 7.03 -11.65 -15.68
N ILE A 158 6.48 -10.55 -15.15
CA ILE A 158 6.60 -9.21 -15.75
C ILE A 158 7.71 -8.44 -15.03
N THR A 159 8.55 -7.74 -15.79
CA THR A 159 9.52 -6.79 -15.23
C THR A 159 9.24 -5.38 -15.74
N PHE A 160 9.10 -4.40 -14.86
CA PHE A 160 8.98 -2.98 -15.22
C PHE A 160 10.10 -2.18 -14.55
N SER A 161 11.09 -1.71 -15.30
CA SER A 161 12.34 -1.21 -14.71
C SER A 161 12.97 -0.03 -15.43
N ASN A 162 13.80 0.73 -14.73
CA ASN A 162 14.48 1.93 -15.25
C ASN A 162 13.50 2.96 -15.83
N SER A 163 12.34 3.09 -15.20
CA SER A 163 11.24 3.93 -15.70
C SER A 163 10.87 5.01 -14.70
N LYS A 164 10.29 6.10 -15.22
CA LYS A 164 9.77 7.21 -14.45
C LYS A 164 8.25 7.20 -14.56
N VAL A 165 7.57 7.29 -13.42
CA VAL A 165 6.11 7.42 -13.36
C VAL A 165 5.79 8.64 -12.50
N SER A 166 4.92 9.51 -12.98
CA SER A 166 4.51 10.70 -12.21
C SER A 166 3.01 10.91 -12.23
N PHE A 167 2.45 11.31 -11.08
CA PHE A 167 1.04 11.66 -10.95
C PHE A 167 0.90 13.05 -10.36
N ASN A 168 0.14 13.91 -11.03
CA ASN A 168 -0.15 15.27 -10.60
C ASN A 168 -1.66 15.48 -10.46
N ASN A 169 -2.17 15.26 -9.25
CA ASN A 169 -3.59 15.30 -8.89
C ASN A 169 -3.89 16.50 -7.96
N GLN A 170 -3.47 17.70 -8.36
CA GLN A 170 -3.60 18.92 -7.54
C GLN A 170 -5.05 19.44 -7.39
N ASN A 171 -5.98 19.09 -8.28
CA ASN A 171 -7.23 19.84 -8.47
C ASN A 171 -8.54 19.03 -8.39
N LYS A 172 -8.55 17.76 -7.98
CA LYS A 172 -9.84 17.02 -7.88
C LYS A 172 -10.55 17.36 -6.56
N LYS A 173 -11.59 18.19 -6.66
CA LYS A 173 -12.38 18.76 -5.54
C LYS A 173 -13.22 17.74 -4.76
N ASP A 174 -13.35 16.51 -5.27
CA ASP A 174 -14.28 15.49 -4.79
C ASP A 174 -13.51 14.25 -4.29
N PHE A 175 -13.04 14.34 -3.05
CA PHE A 175 -12.74 13.16 -2.24
C PHE A 175 -13.80 13.12 -1.13
N SER A 176 -15.07 13.05 -1.53
CA SER A 176 -16.18 12.90 -0.58
C SER A 176 -16.53 11.43 -0.39
N ASP A 177 -16.77 11.12 0.88
CA ASP A 177 -17.39 9.94 1.46
C ASP A 177 -16.56 8.70 1.76
N GLU A 178 -16.50 8.44 3.06
CA GLU A 178 -16.04 7.23 3.74
C GLU A 178 -16.85 5.97 3.34
N SER A 179 -17.93 6.11 2.58
CA SER A 179 -18.81 5.02 2.17
C SER A 179 -18.46 4.39 0.82
N ASN A 180 -17.59 5.00 0.01
CA ASN A 180 -16.97 4.39 -1.16
C ASN A 180 -15.73 5.20 -1.52
N PHE A 181 -14.52 4.67 -1.22
CA PHE A 181 -13.26 5.16 -1.78
C PHE A 181 -13.40 5.19 -3.31
N GLY A 182 -13.81 6.35 -3.83
CA GLY A 182 -14.36 6.48 -5.17
C GLY A 182 -13.39 5.93 -6.21
N SER A 183 -13.94 5.23 -7.19
CA SER A 183 -13.26 4.64 -8.35
C SER A 183 -12.34 5.59 -9.16
N LYS A 184 -12.19 6.86 -8.76
CA LYS A 184 -11.62 7.96 -9.57
C LYS A 184 -10.20 8.41 -9.15
N LEU A 185 -9.61 7.86 -8.08
CA LEU A 185 -8.31 8.32 -7.54
C LEU A 185 -7.34 7.20 -7.11
N HIS A 186 -7.38 6.05 -7.79
CA HIS A 186 -6.42 4.96 -7.59
C HIS A 186 -5.35 5.02 -8.68
N TYR A 187 -4.09 5.00 -8.29
CA TYR A 187 -2.96 5.22 -9.19
C TYR A 187 -1.84 4.21 -8.93
N GLY A 188 -1.59 3.36 -9.91
CA GLY A 188 -0.48 2.41 -9.88
C GLY A 188 0.59 2.76 -10.90
N GLY A 189 1.83 2.32 -10.67
CA GLY A 189 2.84 2.36 -11.72
C GLY A 189 2.54 1.39 -12.86
N LEU A 190 2.01 0.20 -12.54
CA LEU A 190 1.66 -0.82 -13.52
C LEU A 190 0.20 -0.77 -13.95
N VAL A 191 -0.73 -0.70 -12.97
CA VAL A 191 -2.20 -0.67 -13.20
C VAL A 191 -2.87 0.18 -12.13
N ASN A 192 -3.90 0.94 -12.47
CA ASN A 192 -4.61 1.73 -11.45
C ASN A 192 -5.49 0.85 -10.55
N TRP A 193 -6.37 0.05 -11.13
CA TRP A 193 -7.33 -0.80 -10.42
C TRP A 193 -7.31 -2.23 -10.94
N VAL A 194 -7.36 -3.19 -10.00
CA VAL A 194 -7.31 -4.61 -10.29
C VAL A 194 -8.41 -5.34 -9.53
N TYR A 195 -9.17 -6.19 -10.22
CA TYR A 195 -10.21 -7.05 -9.64
C TYR A 195 -10.03 -8.51 -10.06
N GLY A 196 -10.21 -9.46 -9.12
CA GLY A 196 -10.17 -10.91 -9.37
C GLY A 196 -8.85 -11.46 -9.92
N THR A 197 -7.83 -10.63 -10.05
CA THR A 197 -6.62 -10.95 -10.83
C THR A 197 -5.59 -11.70 -10.01
N LYS A 198 -4.87 -12.62 -10.66
CA LYS A 198 -3.72 -13.33 -10.12
C LYS A 198 -2.42 -12.66 -10.60
N THR A 199 -1.57 -12.23 -9.67
CA THR A 199 -0.29 -11.59 -9.98
C THR A 199 0.88 -12.42 -9.44
N GLU A 200 1.78 -12.86 -10.30
CA GLU A 200 2.89 -13.76 -9.91
C GLU A 200 4.24 -13.30 -10.46
N LYS A 201 5.26 -13.25 -9.60
CA LYS A 201 6.65 -12.94 -10.01
C LYS A 201 6.78 -11.62 -10.79
N VAL A 202 6.08 -10.58 -10.37
CA VAL A 202 6.18 -9.24 -10.99
C VAL A 202 7.23 -8.40 -10.26
N ASN A 203 8.17 -7.84 -11.03
CA ASN A 203 9.27 -7.02 -10.53
C ASN A 203 9.12 -5.58 -11.04
N VAL A 204 9.00 -4.61 -10.13
CA VAL A 204 8.88 -3.18 -10.46
C VAL A 204 10.04 -2.40 -9.84
N ASN A 205 10.90 -1.81 -10.67
CA ASN A 205 12.03 -0.97 -10.23
C ASN A 205 11.97 0.40 -10.92
N ILE A 206 11.22 1.33 -10.32
CA ILE A 206 10.87 2.61 -10.95
C ILE A 206 11.09 3.79 -10.00
N ASN A 207 11.16 4.99 -10.58
CA ASN A 207 11.06 6.25 -9.85
C ASN A 207 9.65 6.81 -9.99
N MET A 208 8.87 6.71 -8.91
CA MET A 208 7.49 7.19 -8.83
C MET A 208 7.45 8.54 -8.08
N THR A 209 6.86 9.56 -8.71
CA THR A 209 6.65 10.88 -8.08
C THR A 209 5.17 11.22 -8.05
N ILE A 210 4.65 11.62 -6.88
CA ILE A 210 3.24 11.92 -6.66
C ILE A 210 3.12 13.34 -6.11
N LYS A 211 2.22 14.12 -6.68
CA LYS A 211 1.83 15.44 -6.20
C LYS A 211 0.31 15.51 -6.13
N GLY A 212 -0.27 15.44 -4.93
CA GLY A 212 -1.72 15.40 -4.73
C GLY A 212 -2.17 14.35 -3.72
N THR A 213 -3.49 14.18 -3.57
CA THR A 213 -4.14 13.17 -2.72
C THR A 213 -4.63 11.98 -3.53
N GLY A 214 -4.86 10.83 -2.88
CA GLY A 214 -5.33 9.62 -3.56
C GLY A 214 -4.76 8.33 -2.96
N VAL A 215 -4.91 7.24 -3.70
CA VAL A 215 -4.46 5.91 -3.33
C VAL A 215 -3.38 5.45 -4.31
N TYR A 216 -2.15 5.29 -3.82
CA TYR A 216 -0.96 5.12 -4.66
C TYR A 216 -0.14 3.88 -4.31
N GLY A 217 0.26 3.12 -5.32
CA GLY A 217 1.24 2.04 -5.19
C GLY A 217 2.16 1.94 -6.40
N MET A 218 3.41 1.51 -6.21
CA MET A 218 4.33 1.36 -7.34
C MET A 218 3.85 0.31 -8.35
N LEU A 219 3.13 -0.71 -7.87
CA LEU A 219 2.50 -1.70 -8.72
C LEU A 219 1.05 -1.29 -9.01
N TYR A 220 0.21 -1.25 -7.97
CA TYR A 220 -1.23 -1.00 -8.12
C TYR A 220 -1.74 0.11 -7.20
N GLY A 221 -2.70 0.90 -7.70
CA GLY A 221 -3.48 1.80 -6.87
C GLY A 221 -4.42 1.01 -5.96
N ASN A 222 -5.37 0.28 -6.56
CA ASN A 222 -6.25 -0.67 -5.87
C ASN A 222 -5.95 -2.09 -6.34
N PHE A 223 -5.84 -3.04 -5.40
CA PHE A 223 -5.66 -4.45 -5.73
C PHE A 223 -6.68 -5.34 -5.02
N ARG A 224 -7.53 -6.02 -5.79
CA ARG A 224 -8.37 -7.12 -5.30
C ARG A 224 -7.98 -8.40 -6.00
N GLY A 225 -7.41 -9.34 -5.25
CA GLY A 225 -6.91 -10.60 -5.82
C GLY A 225 -5.81 -11.29 -5.02
N ASN A 226 -4.99 -12.07 -5.71
CA ASN A 226 -3.89 -12.83 -5.10
C ASN A 226 -2.56 -12.45 -5.75
N ALA A 227 -1.61 -11.99 -4.93
CA ALA A 227 -0.28 -11.60 -5.38
C ALA A 227 0.80 -12.47 -4.73
N THR A 228 1.68 -13.07 -5.52
CA THR A 228 2.79 -13.89 -5.01
C THR A 228 4.12 -13.55 -5.66
N GLY A 229 5.18 -13.40 -4.85
CA GLY A 229 6.54 -13.23 -5.36
C GLY A 229 6.77 -11.86 -6.01
N ILE A 230 6.07 -10.82 -5.53
CA ILE A 230 6.21 -9.46 -6.05
C ILE A 230 7.46 -8.81 -5.49
N LYS A 231 8.21 -8.09 -6.33
CA LYS A 231 9.35 -7.28 -5.87
C LYS A 231 9.20 -5.83 -6.33
N THR A 232 9.39 -4.90 -5.41
CA THR A 232 9.43 -3.46 -5.72
C THR A 232 10.77 -2.86 -5.31
N ALA A 233 11.31 -1.94 -6.11
CA ALA A 233 12.56 -1.24 -5.88
C ALA A 233 12.52 0.16 -6.51
N GLY A 234 13.56 0.96 -6.29
CA GLY A 234 13.63 2.35 -6.76
C GLY A 234 13.13 3.33 -5.70
N THR A 235 12.42 4.37 -6.12
CA THR A 235 11.96 5.43 -5.20
C THR A 235 10.49 5.77 -5.40
N LEU A 236 9.78 6.00 -4.28
CA LEU A 236 8.44 6.59 -4.26
C LEU A 236 8.53 7.89 -3.47
N LYS A 237 8.33 9.03 -4.14
CA LYS A 237 8.30 10.37 -3.54
C LYS A 237 6.90 10.95 -3.67
N ALA A 238 6.22 11.19 -2.56
CA ALA A 238 4.89 11.79 -2.55
C ALA A 238 4.87 13.13 -1.83
N ALA A 239 4.23 14.14 -2.43
CA ALA A 239 3.94 15.42 -1.81
C ALA A 239 2.41 15.58 -1.72
N ILE A 240 1.89 15.48 -0.49
CA ILE A 240 0.47 15.64 -0.21
C ILE A 240 0.19 17.12 0.04
N LEU A 241 -0.74 17.71 -0.72
CA LEU A 241 -0.88 19.17 -0.80
C LEU A 241 -2.12 19.73 -0.09
N TYR A 242 -3.26 19.04 -0.15
CA TYR A 242 -4.47 19.47 0.55
C TYR A 242 -5.50 18.36 0.68
N VAL A 243 -6.14 18.33 1.84
CA VAL A 243 -7.31 17.52 2.19
C VAL A 243 -8.33 18.55 2.73
N LYS A 244 -9.54 18.61 2.16
CA LYS A 244 -10.62 19.46 2.71
C LYS A 244 -10.89 19.02 4.15
N LYS A 245 -11.37 19.94 5.00
CA LYS A 245 -11.80 19.62 6.38
C LYS A 245 -12.82 18.47 6.30
N ASN A 246 -12.55 17.35 6.97
CA ASN A 246 -13.35 16.11 6.99
C ASN A 246 -13.31 15.20 5.74
N GLN A 247 -12.40 15.42 4.78
CA GLN A 247 -12.41 14.67 3.51
C GLN A 247 -11.01 14.34 3.01
N ALA A 248 -10.51 13.15 3.40
CA ALA A 248 -9.60 12.25 2.66
C ALA A 248 -8.49 11.62 3.53
N VAL A 249 -8.41 10.29 3.48
CA VAL A 249 -7.24 9.51 3.90
C VAL A 249 -6.47 9.14 2.63
N SER A 250 -5.28 9.73 2.42
CA SER A 250 -4.39 9.28 1.34
C SER A 250 -3.76 7.94 1.74
N CYS A 251 -3.64 7.01 0.79
CA CYS A 251 -3.03 5.71 1.04
C CYS A 251 -1.82 5.54 0.14
N ILE A 252 -0.65 5.26 0.71
CA ILE A 252 0.61 5.17 -0.03
C ILE A 252 1.31 3.87 0.37
N GLY A 253 1.45 2.94 -0.57
CA GLY A 253 2.22 1.72 -0.37
C GLY A 253 3.39 1.60 -1.32
N GLY A 254 4.47 0.98 -0.86
CA GLY A 254 5.60 0.60 -1.72
C GLY A 254 5.22 -0.38 -2.82
N MET A 255 4.13 -1.14 -2.67
CA MET A 255 3.56 -2.01 -3.72
C MET A 255 2.14 -1.60 -4.09
N PHE A 256 1.25 -1.51 -3.11
CA PHE A 256 -0.17 -1.34 -3.30
C PHE A 256 -0.67 -0.11 -2.54
N GLY A 257 -1.46 0.75 -3.16
CA GLY A 257 -2.12 1.83 -2.41
C GLY A 257 -3.14 1.28 -1.42
N ASN A 258 -4.05 0.45 -1.92
CA ASN A 258 -5.06 -0.27 -1.16
C ASN A 258 -5.11 -1.74 -1.62
N ILE A 259 -5.50 -2.62 -0.70
CA ILE A 259 -5.66 -4.04 -0.99
C ILE A 259 -6.92 -4.64 -0.34
N GLU A 260 -7.54 -5.57 -1.06
CA GLU A 260 -8.52 -6.56 -0.58
C GLU A 260 -8.13 -7.93 -1.15
N GLY A 261 -7.29 -8.68 -0.44
CA GLY A 261 -6.74 -9.91 -1.00
C GLY A 261 -5.60 -10.53 -0.22
N THR A 262 -4.87 -11.44 -0.86
CA THR A 262 -3.74 -12.13 -0.24
C THR A 262 -2.42 -11.80 -0.93
N VAL A 263 -1.41 -11.44 -0.15
CA VAL A 263 -0.03 -11.24 -0.62
C VAL A 263 0.89 -12.27 0.00
N LYS A 264 1.69 -12.95 -0.82
CA LYS A 264 2.62 -13.99 -0.40
C LYS A 264 4.03 -13.76 -0.94
N ASN A 265 5.05 -14.01 -0.12
CA ASN A 265 6.46 -14.06 -0.56
C ASN A 265 6.94 -12.80 -1.29
N SER A 266 6.41 -11.62 -0.95
CA SER A 266 6.70 -10.37 -1.66
C SER A 266 7.68 -9.49 -0.89
N VAL A 267 8.55 -8.76 -1.61
CA VAL A 267 9.64 -7.95 -1.03
C VAL A 267 9.62 -6.52 -1.57
N ASN A 268 9.49 -5.53 -0.68
CA ASN A 268 9.67 -4.12 -1.01
C ASN A 268 11.07 -3.63 -0.62
N ASN A 269 11.85 -3.23 -1.60
CA ASN A 269 13.15 -2.57 -1.47
C ASN A 269 13.08 -1.06 -1.76
N ALA A 270 11.93 -0.53 -2.18
CA ALA A 270 11.82 0.87 -2.59
C ALA A 270 11.92 1.83 -1.39
N LYS A 271 12.63 2.94 -1.59
CA LYS A 271 12.69 4.03 -0.62
C LYS A 271 11.44 4.91 -0.76
N ILE A 272 10.68 5.03 0.33
CA ILE A 272 9.42 5.78 0.37
C ILE A 272 9.66 7.08 1.14
N THR A 273 9.37 8.22 0.51
CA THR A 273 9.43 9.54 1.14
C THR A 273 8.11 10.27 0.92
N VAL A 274 7.47 10.71 2.00
CA VAL A 274 6.19 11.40 1.96
C VAL A 274 6.31 12.74 2.65
N SER A 275 6.05 13.83 1.93
CA SER A 275 5.93 15.17 2.50
C SER A 275 4.46 15.51 2.72
N LEU A 276 4.11 15.82 3.95
CA LEU A 276 2.78 16.24 4.37
C LEU A 276 2.69 17.77 4.42
N PRO A 277 1.49 18.35 4.23
CA PRO A 277 1.31 19.79 4.24
C PRO A 277 1.27 20.34 5.67
N ASN A 278 1.39 21.66 5.82
CA ASN A 278 1.20 22.35 7.11
C ASN A 278 -0.30 22.53 7.45
N LYS A 279 -1.06 21.43 7.41
CA LYS A 279 -2.48 21.38 7.77
C LYS A 279 -2.89 19.96 8.16
N LYS A 280 -3.98 19.83 8.90
CA LYS A 280 -4.52 18.53 9.33
C LYS A 280 -4.79 17.64 8.10
N VAL A 281 -4.29 16.41 8.15
CA VAL A 281 -4.35 15.45 7.03
C VAL A 281 -4.49 14.03 7.57
N GLY A 282 -5.28 13.22 6.87
CA GLY A 282 -5.33 11.76 7.03
C GLY A 282 -4.41 11.07 6.02
N CYS A 283 -3.52 10.19 6.49
CA CYS A 283 -2.66 9.42 5.58
C CYS A 283 -2.21 8.08 6.17
N SER A 284 -2.23 7.03 5.36
CA SER A 284 -1.71 5.71 5.71
C SER A 284 -0.55 5.35 4.77
N ILE A 285 0.63 5.12 5.33
CA ILE A 285 1.89 4.98 4.58
C ILE A 285 2.59 3.68 4.96
N ALA A 286 2.82 2.78 4.02
CA ALA A 286 3.52 1.55 4.32
C ALA A 286 4.47 1.03 3.24
N GLY A 287 5.34 0.09 3.63
CA GLY A 287 6.25 -0.58 2.72
C GLY A 287 5.57 -1.52 1.72
N ILE A 288 4.48 -2.20 2.11
CA ILE A 288 3.73 -3.09 1.20
C ILE A 288 2.42 -2.41 0.78
N SER A 289 1.51 -2.14 1.72
CA SER A 289 0.19 -1.58 1.42
C SER A 289 -0.16 -0.35 2.26
N GLY A 290 -0.52 0.75 1.60
CA GLY A 290 -0.93 1.99 2.28
C GLY A 290 -2.07 1.74 3.25
N SER A 291 -3.11 1.04 2.82
CA SER A 291 -4.17 0.51 3.69
C SER A 291 -4.38 -0.98 3.49
N GLY A 292 -4.58 -1.69 4.60
CA GLY A 292 -5.39 -2.91 4.61
C GLY A 292 -6.85 -2.49 4.56
N SER A 293 -7.69 -3.29 3.92
CA SER A 293 -9.09 -2.98 3.61
C SER A 293 -9.84 -2.17 4.68
N TYR A 294 -10.59 -1.16 4.24
CA TYR A 294 -11.61 -0.58 5.10
C TYR A 294 -12.77 -1.59 5.22
N PRO A 295 -13.30 -1.83 6.44
CA PRO A 295 -14.55 -2.55 6.58
C PRO A 295 -15.64 -1.68 5.98
N LEU A 296 -16.01 -1.92 4.73
CA LEU A 296 -17.36 -1.58 4.28
C LEU A 296 -18.29 -2.34 5.21
N GLU A 297 -19.17 -1.62 5.90
CA GLU A 297 -19.99 -2.10 7.01
C GLU A 297 -20.45 -3.56 6.81
N GLY A 298 -20.02 -4.44 7.71
CA GLY A 298 -20.45 -5.84 7.76
C GLY A 298 -19.66 -6.87 6.93
N LYS A 299 -18.73 -6.49 6.04
CA LYS A 299 -17.95 -7.47 5.25
C LYS A 299 -16.53 -7.68 5.79
N LYS A 300 -16.17 -8.93 6.11
CA LYS A 300 -14.80 -9.34 6.47
C LYS A 300 -13.92 -9.27 5.21
N THR A 301 -13.07 -8.26 5.10
CA THR A 301 -12.32 -7.95 3.87
C THR A 301 -10.95 -8.63 3.74
N GLY A 302 -10.67 -9.65 4.57
CA GLY A 302 -9.79 -10.76 4.20
C GLY A 302 -8.33 -10.47 3.82
N CYS A 303 -7.78 -9.28 4.12
CA CYS A 303 -6.40 -8.94 3.80
C CYS A 303 -5.39 -9.81 4.54
N ARG A 304 -4.67 -10.68 3.81
CA ARG A 304 -3.69 -11.60 4.40
C ARG A 304 -2.31 -11.38 3.83
N TYR A 305 -1.31 -11.43 4.69
CA TYR A 305 0.09 -11.26 4.32
C TYR A 305 0.91 -12.43 4.83
N TYR A 306 1.60 -13.12 3.93
CA TYR A 306 2.42 -14.28 4.24
C TYR A 306 3.84 -14.09 3.74
N LYS A 307 4.82 -14.14 4.63
CA LYS A 307 6.25 -14.06 4.26
C LYS A 307 6.60 -12.79 3.46
N CYS A 308 5.88 -11.69 3.69
CA CYS A 308 6.15 -10.41 3.04
C CYS A 308 7.25 -9.65 3.78
N LYS A 309 8.13 -8.95 3.05
CA LYS A 309 9.27 -8.23 3.62
C LYS A 309 9.28 -6.78 3.15
N ASN A 310 9.37 -5.84 4.09
CA ASN A 310 9.77 -4.47 3.77
C ASN A 310 11.23 -4.26 4.18
N GLN A 311 12.07 -3.92 3.21
CA GLN A 311 13.49 -3.61 3.40
C GLN A 311 13.79 -2.15 3.05
N GLY A 312 12.94 -1.50 2.26
CA GLY A 312 13.01 -0.09 1.93
C GLY A 312 12.72 0.84 3.11
N ALA A 313 13.47 1.94 3.21
CA ALA A 313 13.25 2.95 4.24
C ALA A 313 11.99 3.78 3.97
N ILE A 314 11.26 4.13 5.03
CA ILE A 314 10.07 4.96 5.00
C ILE A 314 10.35 6.24 5.79
N LYS A 315 10.28 7.40 5.13
CA LYS A 315 10.50 8.70 5.75
C LYS A 315 9.31 9.62 5.49
N VAL A 316 8.69 10.11 6.57
CA VAL A 316 7.66 11.14 6.50
C VAL A 316 8.27 12.47 6.97
N THR A 317 7.95 13.55 6.28
CA THR A 317 8.32 14.92 6.65
C THR A 317 7.08 15.79 6.66
N THR A 318 7.04 16.79 7.54
CA THR A 318 5.95 17.76 7.57
C THR A 318 6.46 19.12 8.05
N LYS A 319 5.79 20.18 7.64
CA LYS A 319 5.95 21.53 8.20
C LYS A 319 4.96 21.81 9.34
N TRP A 320 4.10 20.85 9.66
CA TRP A 320 3.15 20.92 10.77
C TRP A 320 3.87 21.12 12.10
N LYS A 321 3.44 22.13 12.87
CA LYS A 321 3.96 22.47 14.19
C LYS A 321 2.84 22.64 15.24
N ASN A 322 1.62 22.20 14.92
CA ASN A 322 0.48 22.39 15.81
C ASN A 322 0.52 21.40 17.00
N LYS A 323 -0.17 21.74 18.09
CA LYS A 323 -0.39 20.88 19.26
C LYS A 323 -1.30 19.69 18.94
N GLU A 324 -2.09 19.76 17.86
CA GLU A 324 -2.84 18.60 17.37
C GLU A 324 -1.94 17.64 16.59
N ARG A 325 -2.23 16.33 16.66
CA ARG A 325 -1.58 15.33 15.80
C ARG A 325 -2.27 15.24 14.44
N LEU A 326 -1.52 14.78 13.45
CA LEU A 326 -2.08 14.41 12.16
C LEU A 326 -2.65 12.99 12.26
N PHE A 327 -3.71 12.72 11.52
CA PHE A 327 -4.28 11.37 11.39
C PHE A 327 -3.42 10.50 10.46
N VAL A 328 -2.15 10.32 10.85
CA VAL A 328 -1.14 9.65 10.03
C VAL A 328 -0.71 8.35 10.69
N ASN A 329 -0.79 7.28 9.92
CA ASN A 329 -0.35 5.95 10.31
C ASN A 329 0.80 5.51 9.39
N VAL A 330 1.86 4.99 9.98
CA VAL A 330 3.03 4.51 9.21
C VAL A 330 3.40 3.10 9.64
N ALA A 331 3.68 2.19 8.69
CA ALA A 331 4.10 0.85 9.03
C ALA A 331 5.03 0.18 8.01
N GLY A 332 5.75 -0.86 8.42
CA GLY A 332 6.59 -1.63 7.50
C GLY A 332 5.77 -2.45 6.49
N ILE A 333 4.73 -3.16 6.93
CA ILE A 333 3.89 -3.99 6.04
C ILE A 333 2.64 -3.24 5.61
N THR A 334 1.75 -2.91 6.55
CA THR A 334 0.48 -2.24 6.23
C THR A 334 0.11 -1.23 7.31
N ALA A 335 -0.23 0.00 6.92
CA ALA A 335 -0.40 1.09 7.89
C ALA A 335 -1.83 1.23 8.41
N GLY A 336 -2.82 0.70 7.70
CA GLY A 336 -4.23 0.77 8.07
C GLY A 336 -4.71 -0.34 9.00
N PHE A 337 -6.03 -0.48 9.06
CA PHE A 337 -6.71 -1.59 9.73
C PHE A 337 -6.54 -2.88 8.91
N THR A 338 -6.26 -4.01 9.57
CA THR A 338 -6.14 -5.30 8.88
C THR A 338 -6.95 -6.38 9.61
N ASP A 339 -7.96 -6.92 8.93
CA ASP A 339 -8.81 -8.00 9.44
C ASP A 339 -8.25 -9.41 9.27
N GLY A 340 -7.39 -9.61 8.26
CA GLY A 340 -6.79 -10.91 7.98
C GLY A 340 -5.43 -11.10 8.64
N ASP A 341 -4.93 -12.33 8.57
CA ASP A 341 -3.72 -12.73 9.29
C ASP A 341 -2.45 -12.16 8.65
N ILE A 342 -1.49 -11.79 9.50
CA ILE A 342 -0.12 -11.41 9.11
C ILE A 342 0.82 -12.47 9.66
N GLN A 343 1.45 -13.22 8.78
CA GLN A 343 2.25 -14.38 9.18
C GLN A 343 3.63 -14.37 8.52
N SER A 344 4.67 -14.53 9.35
CA SER A 344 6.06 -14.63 8.92
C SER A 344 6.55 -13.41 8.13
N CYS A 345 5.93 -12.25 8.33
CA CYS A 345 6.31 -11.00 7.66
C CYS A 345 7.40 -10.26 8.44
N SER A 346 8.24 -9.50 7.74
CA SER A 346 9.35 -8.78 8.38
C SER A 346 9.53 -7.36 7.87
N ASN A 347 9.90 -6.45 8.76
CA ASN A 347 10.39 -5.13 8.40
C ASN A 347 11.86 -4.98 8.80
N SER A 348 12.74 -4.71 7.84
CA SER A 348 14.14 -4.30 8.07
C SER A 348 14.41 -2.86 7.64
N GLY A 349 13.47 -2.22 6.94
CA GLY A 349 13.56 -0.81 6.56
C GLY A 349 13.39 0.11 7.77
N ASN A 350 14.19 1.17 7.84
CA ASN A 350 14.04 2.20 8.88
C ASN A 350 12.76 3.01 8.63
N ILE A 351 12.03 3.32 9.70
CA ILE A 351 10.80 4.12 9.65
C ILE A 351 10.98 5.37 10.50
N THR A 352 10.82 6.54 9.90
CA THR A 352 10.83 7.83 10.60
C THR A 352 9.60 8.64 10.22
N ALA A 353 8.80 9.05 11.21
CA ALA A 353 7.67 9.92 10.97
C ALA A 353 7.42 10.88 12.16
N PRO A 354 7.11 12.16 11.89
CA PRO A 354 6.69 13.11 12.91
C PRO A 354 5.15 13.24 12.99
N PHE A 355 4.63 13.77 14.09
CA PHE A 355 3.23 14.19 14.28
C PHE A 355 2.17 13.14 13.90
N SER A 356 2.49 11.86 14.12
CA SER A 356 1.66 10.74 13.65
C SER A 356 0.78 10.15 14.75
N GLU A 357 -0.34 9.55 14.38
CA GLU A 357 -1.19 8.74 15.27
C GLU A 357 -0.50 7.44 15.66
N GLY A 358 0.29 6.86 14.75
CA GLY A 358 0.88 5.55 14.99
C GLY A 358 2.03 5.24 14.04
N ILE A 359 3.09 4.67 14.59
CA ILE A 359 4.16 4.05 13.80
C ILE A 359 4.36 2.61 14.30
N ALA A 360 4.43 1.64 13.39
CA ALA A 360 4.64 0.25 13.76
C ALA A 360 5.62 -0.45 12.81
N GLY A 361 6.39 -1.42 13.30
CA GLY A 361 7.25 -2.22 12.44
C GLY A 361 6.46 -3.08 11.45
N ILE A 362 5.29 -3.60 11.83
CA ILE A 362 4.47 -4.48 10.96
C ILE A 362 3.15 -3.81 10.57
N THR A 363 2.28 -3.48 11.54
CA THR A 363 0.98 -2.84 11.26
C THR A 363 0.50 -1.95 12.39
N ASN A 364 -0.30 -0.91 12.13
CA ASN A 364 -0.85 -0.10 13.23
C ASN A 364 -2.00 -0.82 13.94
N THR A 365 -2.93 -1.43 13.21
CA THR A 365 -4.13 -2.01 13.82
C THR A 365 -4.44 -3.38 13.22
N ALA A 366 -4.48 -4.41 14.06
CA ALA A 366 -4.72 -5.78 13.66
C ALA A 366 -5.96 -6.37 14.34
N ASN A 367 -6.96 -6.71 13.53
CA ASN A 367 -8.09 -7.56 13.87
C ASN A 367 -7.95 -8.99 13.28
N GLY A 368 -6.83 -9.26 12.60
CA GLY A 368 -6.30 -10.60 12.33
C GLY A 368 -5.22 -11.04 13.32
N THR A 369 -4.78 -12.30 13.22
CA THR A 369 -3.68 -12.83 14.04
C THR A 369 -2.34 -12.39 13.46
N ILE A 370 -1.40 -11.96 14.31
CA ILE A 370 -0.01 -11.74 13.91
C ILE A 370 0.85 -12.89 14.41
N THR A 371 1.53 -13.61 13.51
CA THR A 371 2.36 -14.76 13.89
C THR A 371 3.73 -14.75 13.25
N LYS A 372 4.77 -15.07 14.02
CA LYS A 372 6.15 -15.24 13.52
C LYS A 372 6.70 -14.01 12.77
N CYS A 373 6.21 -12.81 13.09
CA CYS A 373 6.64 -11.58 12.43
C CYS A 373 7.84 -10.94 13.14
N SER A 374 8.64 -10.16 12.41
CA SER A 374 9.83 -9.52 13.00
C SER A 374 10.07 -8.11 12.52
N ASN A 375 10.50 -7.24 13.43
CA ASN A 375 11.06 -5.94 13.08
C ASN A 375 12.55 -5.88 13.43
N SER A 376 13.36 -5.60 12.42
CA SER A 376 14.78 -5.32 12.51
C SER A 376 15.15 -3.98 11.88
N GLY A 377 14.17 -3.12 11.56
CA GLY A 377 14.37 -1.73 11.18
C GLY A 377 14.32 -0.81 12.40
N LYS A 378 15.09 0.28 12.40
CA LYS A 378 14.98 1.32 13.44
C LYS A 378 13.69 2.10 13.24
N ILE A 379 12.95 2.37 14.32
CA ILE A 379 11.71 3.14 14.29
C ILE A 379 11.89 4.42 15.12
N THR A 380 11.65 5.58 14.50
CA THR A 380 11.78 6.89 15.13
C THR A 380 10.49 7.70 14.94
N GLY A 381 9.75 7.86 16.03
CA GLY A 381 8.64 8.80 16.14
C GLY A 381 9.08 10.11 16.78
N VAL A 382 8.61 11.22 16.24
CA VAL A 382 8.70 12.56 16.87
C VAL A 382 7.28 13.09 17.02
N ASP A 383 6.91 13.58 18.19
CA ASP A 383 5.57 14.15 18.45
C ASP A 383 4.44 13.17 18.04
N THR A 384 4.69 11.87 18.24
CA THR A 384 3.86 10.77 17.75
C THR A 384 3.19 10.10 18.94
N LYS A 385 1.91 9.76 18.83
CA LYS A 385 1.14 9.20 19.94
C LYS A 385 1.65 7.83 20.40
N ARG A 386 1.96 6.95 19.46
CA ARG A 386 2.41 5.60 19.79
C ARG A 386 3.35 5.03 18.74
N VAL A 387 4.38 4.35 19.21
CA VAL A 387 5.36 3.66 18.37
C VAL A 387 5.55 2.23 18.86
N SER A 388 5.49 1.24 17.98
CA SER A 388 5.69 -0.17 18.35
C SER A 388 6.63 -0.91 17.40
N GLY A 389 7.27 -1.96 17.93
CA GLY A 389 8.08 -2.85 17.10
C GLY A 389 7.24 -3.73 16.17
N ILE A 390 6.04 -4.14 16.59
CA ILE A 390 5.18 -5.02 15.77
C ILE A 390 3.84 -4.36 15.47
N VAL A 391 3.04 -4.07 16.50
CA VAL A 391 1.67 -3.55 16.30
C VAL A 391 1.24 -2.53 17.34
N ASN A 392 0.49 -1.49 16.93
CA ASN A 392 0.00 -0.50 17.88
C ASN A 392 -1.28 -0.95 18.59
N TRP A 393 -2.26 -1.51 17.86
CA TRP A 393 -3.48 -2.08 18.42
C TRP A 393 -3.69 -3.53 17.98
N ALA A 394 -3.80 -4.43 18.95
CA ALA A 394 -4.09 -5.84 18.72
C ALA A 394 -5.47 -6.20 19.28
N TYR A 395 -6.42 -6.51 18.39
CA TYR A 395 -7.74 -7.08 18.73
C TYR A 395 -7.74 -8.62 18.73
N LYS A 396 -6.65 -9.23 18.25
CA LYS A 396 -6.42 -10.67 18.19
C LYS A 396 -4.99 -11.02 18.56
N ASN A 397 -4.70 -12.32 18.59
CA ASN A 397 -3.47 -12.84 19.15
C ASN A 397 -2.21 -12.37 18.38
N VAL A 398 -1.14 -12.10 19.14
CA VAL A 398 0.21 -11.84 18.61
C VAL A 398 1.12 -12.93 19.15
N LYS A 399 1.69 -13.76 18.27
CA LYS A 399 2.45 -14.95 18.66
C LYS A 399 3.82 -14.99 18.00
N SER A 400 4.84 -15.34 18.76
CA SER A 400 6.20 -15.63 18.26
C SER A 400 6.83 -14.46 17.49
N CYS A 401 6.54 -13.22 17.88
CA CYS A 401 7.03 -12.04 17.18
C CYS A 401 8.28 -11.45 17.84
N THR A 402 9.17 -10.84 17.06
CA THR A 402 10.44 -10.30 17.59
C THR A 402 10.70 -8.88 17.13
N ASN A 403 11.08 -8.00 18.05
CA ASN A 403 11.69 -6.72 17.74
C ASN A 403 13.18 -6.73 18.14
N SER A 404 14.07 -6.38 17.20
CA SER A 404 15.52 -6.44 17.41
C SER A 404 16.25 -5.11 17.16
N ARG A 405 15.57 -4.08 16.64
CA ARG A 405 16.15 -2.75 16.47
C ARG A 405 15.41 -1.67 17.25
N ALA A 406 16.17 -0.59 17.49
CA ALA A 406 15.79 0.45 18.43
C ALA A 406 14.49 1.14 18.04
N ILE A 407 13.68 1.42 19.06
CA ILE A 407 12.46 2.21 18.99
C ILE A 407 12.68 3.47 19.81
N LYS A 408 12.47 4.63 19.19
CA LYS A 408 12.49 5.91 19.88
C LYS A 408 11.21 6.66 19.54
N ASN A 409 10.48 7.09 20.56
CA ASN A 409 9.44 8.09 20.45
C ASN A 409 9.82 9.29 21.31
N SER A 410 9.70 10.50 20.78
CA SER A 410 10.07 11.72 21.49
C SER A 410 9.07 12.83 21.23
N ALA A 411 8.44 13.34 22.28
CA ALA A 411 7.63 14.55 22.24
C ALA A 411 8.48 15.78 22.58
N SER A 412 8.31 16.80 21.74
CA SER A 412 8.81 18.15 21.94
C SER A 412 7.68 19.16 22.15
N VAL A 413 6.46 18.84 21.71
CA VAL A 413 5.27 19.68 21.83
C VAL A 413 4.24 19.04 22.77
N ILE A 414 3.41 19.87 23.42
CA ILE A 414 2.24 19.41 24.16
C ILE A 414 1.17 18.97 23.16
N HIS A 415 0.76 17.71 23.23
CA HIS A 415 -0.42 17.23 22.53
C HIS A 415 -1.62 17.14 23.45
N TYR A 416 -2.77 17.66 23.02
CA TYR A 416 -4.01 17.56 23.78
C TYR A 416 -4.57 16.12 23.85
N ASP A 417 -4.11 15.22 22.97
CA ASP A 417 -4.73 13.91 22.76
C ASP A 417 -3.88 12.71 23.29
N GLY A 418 -2.91 12.95 24.16
CA GLY A 418 -2.27 11.90 24.99
C GLY A 418 -0.75 11.72 24.81
N ASP A 419 -0.22 10.69 25.49
CA ASP A 419 1.22 10.45 25.68
C ASP A 419 1.97 9.97 24.43
N SER A 420 3.30 10.05 24.45
CA SER A 420 4.19 9.58 23.37
C SER A 420 4.76 8.21 23.69
N ASN A 421 3.88 7.20 23.63
CA ASN A 421 4.18 5.85 24.12
C ASN A 421 5.07 5.06 23.14
N ALA A 422 5.88 4.14 23.69
CA ALA A 422 6.70 3.23 22.90
C ALA A 422 6.65 1.80 23.45
N ALA A 423 6.51 0.79 22.59
CA ALA A 423 6.50 -0.62 23.02
C ALA A 423 7.38 -1.49 22.12
N GLY A 424 8.11 -2.44 22.72
CA GLY A 424 8.89 -3.40 21.95
C GLY A 424 8.04 -4.26 21.01
N ILE A 425 6.82 -4.64 21.40
CA ILE A 425 5.94 -5.48 20.57
C ILE A 425 4.57 -4.81 20.33
N VAL A 426 3.77 -4.59 21.38
CA VAL A 426 2.39 -4.10 21.26
C VAL A 426 2.15 -2.84 22.10
N ASN A 427 1.53 -1.80 21.57
CA ASN A 427 1.09 -0.70 22.44
C ASN A 427 -0.18 -1.05 23.23
N TYR A 428 -1.26 -1.43 22.55
CA TYR A 428 -2.55 -1.72 23.18
C TYR A 428 -3.06 -3.09 22.76
N VAL A 429 -3.41 -3.90 23.76
CA VAL A 429 -4.16 -5.15 23.58
C VAL A 429 -5.60 -4.89 23.96
N ASP A 430 -6.49 -5.00 22.98
CA ASP A 430 -7.91 -4.69 23.16
C ASP A 430 -8.73 -6.00 23.20
N SER A 431 -9.27 -6.28 24.38
CA SER A 431 -10.10 -7.45 24.65
C SER A 431 -11.59 -7.15 24.71
N LYS A 432 -12.04 -6.00 24.16
CA LYS A 432 -13.45 -5.58 24.19
C LYS A 432 -14.42 -6.66 23.71
N TYR A 433 -14.01 -7.44 22.70
CA TYR A 433 -14.89 -8.42 22.05
C TYR A 433 -14.46 -9.87 22.21
N ARG A 434 -13.26 -10.16 22.73
CA ARG A 434 -12.70 -11.51 22.85
C ARG A 434 -11.46 -11.56 23.74
N ASN A 435 -11.08 -12.75 24.17
CA ASN A 435 -9.78 -12.95 24.82
C ASN A 435 -8.65 -12.76 23.82
N VAL A 436 -7.60 -12.04 24.23
CA VAL A 436 -6.42 -11.78 23.39
C VAL A 436 -5.17 -12.28 24.07
N THR A 437 -4.34 -13.00 23.31
CA THR A 437 -3.10 -13.59 23.80
C THR A 437 -1.89 -13.02 23.08
N ILE A 438 -0.95 -12.50 23.85
CA ILE A 438 0.42 -12.17 23.43
C ILE A 438 1.33 -13.29 23.94
N ARG A 439 1.96 -14.04 23.04
CA ARG A 439 2.72 -15.24 23.42
C ARG A 439 4.04 -15.42 22.68
N ASP A 440 5.08 -15.84 23.39
CA ASP A 440 6.40 -16.14 22.84
C ASP A 440 7.04 -14.95 22.09
N CYS A 441 6.68 -13.72 22.47
CA CYS A 441 7.21 -12.53 21.83
C CYS A 441 8.51 -12.06 22.52
N LYS A 442 9.43 -11.52 21.73
CA LYS A 442 10.78 -11.13 22.20
C LYS A 442 11.12 -9.70 21.80
N ASN A 443 11.44 -8.87 22.77
CA ASN A 443 12.11 -7.60 22.50
C ASN A 443 13.59 -7.69 22.89
N LYS A 444 14.46 -7.49 21.91
CA LYS A 444 15.92 -7.43 22.11
C LYS A 444 16.46 -6.01 22.03
N ALA A 445 15.60 -5.04 21.70
CA ALA A 445 16.02 -3.70 21.33
C ALA A 445 15.85 -2.67 22.44
N LYS A 446 16.60 -1.58 22.33
CA LYS A 446 16.35 -0.38 23.13
C LYS A 446 14.99 0.23 22.76
N VAL A 447 14.14 0.47 23.75
CA VAL A 447 12.85 1.16 23.61
C VAL A 447 12.91 2.41 24.46
N THR A 448 12.66 3.57 23.84
CA THR A 448 12.72 4.86 24.53
C THR A 448 11.50 5.70 24.21
N ALA A 449 10.84 6.21 25.24
CA ALA A 449 9.71 7.13 25.15
C ALA A 449 10.03 8.38 25.97
N VAL A 450 10.20 9.51 25.30
CA VAL A 450 10.60 10.77 25.94
C VAL A 450 9.49 11.79 25.78
N ASN A 451 9.09 12.45 26.87
CA ASN A 451 8.27 13.64 26.85
C ASN A 451 8.84 14.63 27.86
N LYS A 452 9.57 15.60 27.33
CA LYS A 452 10.35 16.55 28.13
C LYS A 452 9.51 17.48 29.01
N ARG A 453 8.19 17.58 28.79
CA ARG A 453 7.36 18.60 29.43
C ARG A 453 6.46 18.06 30.55
N TYR A 454 5.85 16.89 30.35
CA TYR A 454 4.96 16.30 31.35
C TYR A 454 5.48 15.01 31.96
N HIS A 455 6.54 14.44 31.37
CA HIS A 455 7.09 13.17 31.82
C HIS A 455 6.03 12.07 31.96
N ALA A 456 5.05 12.06 31.05
CA ALA A 456 3.92 11.14 31.09
C ALA A 456 4.06 9.97 30.08
N SER A 457 5.18 9.92 29.32
CA SER A 457 5.35 8.91 28.28
C SER A 457 5.83 7.56 28.83
N SER A 458 5.17 6.50 28.36
CA SER A 458 5.43 5.13 28.78
C SER A 458 6.27 4.35 27.77
N ALA A 459 7.23 3.57 28.27
CA ALA A 459 8.00 2.60 27.51
C ALA A 459 7.87 1.19 28.08
N ALA A 460 7.48 0.21 27.26
CA ALA A 460 7.44 -1.19 27.66
C ALA A 460 8.32 -2.08 26.77
N GLY A 461 8.92 -3.11 27.39
CA GLY A 461 9.64 -4.14 26.66
C GLY A 461 8.73 -4.98 25.76
N ILE A 462 7.51 -5.33 26.20
CA ILE A 462 6.60 -6.14 25.38
C ILE A 462 5.29 -5.40 25.10
N VAL A 463 4.49 -5.09 26.12
CA VAL A 463 3.17 -4.46 25.96
C VAL A 463 3.04 -3.20 26.82
N ASN A 464 2.55 -2.08 26.27
CA ASN A 464 2.21 -0.94 27.12
C ASN A 464 0.93 -1.18 27.91
N HIS A 465 -0.20 -1.42 27.26
CA HIS A 465 -1.47 -1.60 27.95
C HIS A 465 -2.18 -2.90 27.55
N ILE A 466 -2.62 -3.67 28.56
CA ILE A 466 -3.51 -4.81 28.37
C ILE A 466 -4.91 -4.52 28.94
N GLY A 467 -5.88 -4.41 28.04
CA GLY A 467 -7.28 -4.20 28.38
C GLY A 467 -7.98 -5.47 28.85
N GLN A 468 -9.08 -5.27 29.58
CA GLN A 468 -9.99 -6.33 30.04
C GLN A 468 -11.43 -5.81 30.11
N THR A 469 -12.38 -6.73 30.09
CA THR A 469 -13.80 -6.49 30.35
C THR A 469 -14.31 -7.52 31.36
N ASN A 470 -15.55 -7.38 31.85
CA ASN A 470 -16.16 -8.38 32.73
C ASN A 470 -16.28 -9.77 32.09
N LYS A 471 -16.28 -9.87 30.75
CA LYS A 471 -16.44 -11.11 30.00
C LYS A 471 -15.12 -11.65 29.44
N TYR A 472 -14.21 -10.76 29.05
CA TYR A 472 -13.00 -11.10 28.31
C TYR A 472 -11.75 -10.55 28.99
N HIS A 473 -10.67 -11.33 28.93
CA HIS A 473 -9.39 -10.99 29.53
C HIS A 473 -8.24 -11.22 28.55
N SER A 474 -7.12 -10.58 28.82
CA SER A 474 -5.90 -10.69 28.03
C SER A 474 -4.85 -11.53 28.74
N THR A 475 -4.04 -12.26 27.97
CA THR A 475 -2.91 -13.04 28.48
C THR A 475 -1.61 -12.61 27.81
N VAL A 476 -0.60 -12.24 28.59
CA VAL A 476 0.79 -12.10 28.14
C VAL A 476 1.58 -13.29 28.69
N SER A 477 2.15 -14.12 27.82
CA SER A 477 2.80 -15.35 28.27
C SER A 477 4.06 -15.73 27.51
N LYS A 478 5.04 -16.30 28.23
CA LYS A 478 6.30 -16.78 27.61
C LYS A 478 7.05 -15.69 26.82
N CYS A 479 6.81 -14.43 27.14
CA CYS A 479 7.46 -13.30 26.47
C CYS A 479 8.76 -12.93 27.18
N SER A 480 9.72 -12.37 26.43
CA SER A 480 11.01 -11.98 27.00
C SER A 480 11.49 -10.62 26.52
N ASN A 481 11.99 -9.81 27.45
CA ASN A 481 12.72 -8.59 27.14
C ASN A 481 14.19 -8.75 27.52
N SER A 482 15.08 -8.49 26.59
CA SER A 482 16.53 -8.34 26.83
C SER A 482 17.04 -6.96 26.44
N GLY A 483 16.17 -6.11 25.91
CA GLY A 483 16.51 -4.75 25.51
C GLY A 483 16.43 -3.74 26.65
N THR A 484 17.06 -2.58 26.45
CA THR A 484 17.02 -1.47 27.40
C THR A 484 15.73 -0.67 27.29
N ILE A 485 15.02 -0.44 28.40
CA ILE A 485 13.76 0.30 28.44
C ILE A 485 13.95 1.62 29.17
N SER A 486 13.44 2.72 28.60
CA SER A 486 13.52 4.06 29.19
C SER A 486 12.35 4.93 28.74
N GLY A 487 11.32 5.00 29.56
CA GLY A 487 10.28 6.02 29.53
C GLY A 487 10.64 7.21 30.43
N ASP A 488 10.06 8.37 30.16
CA ASP A 488 10.17 9.53 31.06
C ASP A 488 9.14 9.51 32.19
N GLY A 489 8.00 8.84 31.97
CA GLY A 489 7.00 8.55 33.00
C GLY A 489 7.13 7.14 33.51
N LYS A 490 6.60 6.17 32.75
CA LYS A 490 6.62 4.76 33.14
C LYS A 490 7.57 3.94 32.26
N SER A 491 8.22 2.96 32.86
CA SER A 491 9.17 2.07 32.18
C SER A 491 9.01 0.66 32.67
N SER A 492 8.60 -0.28 31.82
CA SER A 492 8.35 -1.66 32.26
C SER A 492 9.09 -2.71 31.45
N GLY A 493 9.63 -3.72 32.14
CA GLY A 493 10.35 -4.82 31.51
C GLY A 493 9.49 -5.65 30.57
N ILE A 494 8.22 -5.93 30.94
CA ILE A 494 7.30 -6.72 30.11
C ILE A 494 6.02 -5.94 29.79
N VAL A 495 5.17 -5.67 30.80
CA VAL A 495 3.87 -5.01 30.63
C VAL A 495 3.83 -3.71 31.39
N ASP A 496 3.45 -2.58 30.81
CA ASP A 496 3.39 -1.34 31.59
C ASP A 496 2.15 -1.27 32.50
N SER A 497 0.97 -1.38 31.92
CA SER A 497 -0.31 -1.27 32.60
C SER A 497 -1.19 -2.47 32.26
N SER A 498 -1.75 -3.09 33.29
CA SER A 498 -2.65 -4.22 33.17
C SER A 498 -3.93 -4.05 33.98
N GLY A 499 -5.05 -4.19 33.28
CA GLY A 499 -6.37 -4.34 33.87
C GLY A 499 -7.08 -3.03 34.17
N ASN A 500 -8.30 -3.16 34.70
CA ASN A 500 -9.19 -2.04 35.05
C ASN A 500 -9.83 -2.34 36.41
N TRP A 501 -9.76 -1.38 37.34
CA TRP A 501 -10.35 -1.49 38.68
C TRP A 501 -11.88 -1.64 38.66
N GLN A 502 -12.54 -1.12 37.63
CA GLN A 502 -14.00 -1.21 37.45
C GLN A 502 -14.46 -2.61 37.04
N VAL A 503 -13.55 -3.48 36.60
CA VAL A 503 -13.86 -4.82 36.11
C VAL A 503 -13.80 -5.82 37.25
N LYS A 504 -14.96 -6.34 37.65
CA LYS A 504 -15.10 -7.23 38.84
C LYS A 504 -14.81 -8.71 38.53
N LYS A 505 -14.89 -9.12 37.27
CA LYS A 505 -14.70 -10.52 36.79
C LYS A 505 -13.81 -10.52 35.53
N GLY A 506 -13.05 -11.58 35.27
CA GLY A 506 -12.18 -11.68 34.09
C GLY A 506 -10.79 -11.04 34.29
N LYS A 507 -9.94 -11.70 35.09
CA LYS A 507 -8.61 -11.22 35.42
C LYS A 507 -7.63 -11.41 34.26
N ASN A 508 -6.88 -10.37 33.92
CA ASN A 508 -5.72 -10.48 33.03
C ASN A 508 -4.66 -11.44 33.61
N VAL A 509 -3.85 -12.03 32.74
CA VAL A 509 -2.79 -12.98 33.15
C VAL A 509 -1.46 -12.62 32.53
N ILE A 510 -0.42 -12.43 33.34
CA ILE A 510 0.97 -12.31 32.92
C ILE A 510 1.71 -13.54 33.45
N LYS A 511 2.18 -14.44 32.57
CA LYS A 511 2.77 -15.71 33.01
C LYS A 511 4.03 -16.12 32.28
N SER A 512 4.98 -16.68 33.01
CA SER A 512 6.20 -17.26 32.43
C SER A 512 7.01 -16.26 31.58
N CYS A 513 6.94 -14.96 31.91
CA CYS A 513 7.68 -13.92 31.19
C CYS A 513 9.03 -13.65 31.85
N THR A 514 10.02 -13.19 31.09
CA THR A 514 11.36 -12.91 31.64
C THR A 514 11.90 -11.57 31.16
N ASN A 515 12.28 -10.70 32.09
CA ASN A 515 13.09 -9.53 31.80
C ASN A 515 14.56 -9.81 32.15
N THR A 516 15.46 -9.56 31.22
CA THR A 516 16.93 -9.57 31.40
C THR A 516 17.54 -8.22 31.04
N GLY A 517 16.77 -7.34 30.40
CA GLY A 517 17.22 -6.02 29.97
C GLY A 517 17.29 -5.00 31.11
N LYS A 518 17.95 -3.88 30.85
CA LYS A 518 18.01 -2.74 31.78
C LYS A 518 16.75 -1.90 31.70
N ILE A 519 16.24 -1.45 32.84
CA ILE A 519 15.06 -0.57 32.93
C ILE A 519 15.51 0.71 33.63
N TYR A 520 15.32 1.85 32.97
CA TYR A 520 15.57 3.16 33.55
C TYR A 520 14.25 3.78 34.01
N ILE A 521 14.10 3.99 35.31
CA ILE A 521 12.91 4.60 35.93
C ILE A 521 13.23 6.02 36.39
N ARG A 522 12.22 6.89 36.40
CA ARG A 522 12.34 8.22 36.99
C ARG A 522 11.66 8.15 38.35
N GLY A 523 12.38 8.53 39.41
CA GLY A 523 12.02 8.55 40.84
C GLY A 523 10.64 8.03 41.26
N GLY A 524 10.63 7.09 42.22
CA GLY A 524 9.41 6.56 42.82
C GLY A 524 9.62 5.15 43.40
N GLU A 525 8.65 4.66 44.19
CA GLU A 525 8.71 3.33 44.79
C GLU A 525 8.53 2.18 43.78
N GLU A 526 8.01 2.47 42.58
CA GLU A 526 7.73 1.46 41.56
C GLU A 526 9.03 0.81 41.06
N LYS A 527 9.15 -0.52 41.21
CA LYS A 527 10.25 -1.36 40.68
C LYS A 527 9.74 -2.29 39.56
N PRO A 528 9.43 -1.76 38.36
CA PRO A 528 8.64 -2.43 37.30
C PRO A 528 9.43 -3.46 36.47
N GLY A 529 10.12 -4.39 37.14
CA GLY A 529 10.89 -5.46 36.47
C GLY A 529 10.05 -6.32 35.52
N ILE A 530 8.77 -6.54 35.86
CA ILE A 530 7.81 -7.28 35.02
C ILE A 530 6.63 -6.39 34.64
N CYS A 531 5.97 -5.77 35.63
CA CYS A 531 4.83 -4.91 35.40
C CYS A 531 4.84 -3.69 36.32
N SER A 532 4.57 -2.48 35.79
CA SER A 532 4.45 -1.25 36.61
C SER A 532 3.14 -1.25 37.37
N TYR A 533 2.03 -1.40 36.65
CA TYR A 533 0.70 -1.23 37.21
C TYR A 533 -0.15 -2.46 36.91
N ALA A 534 -0.55 -3.16 37.95
CA ALA A 534 -1.35 -4.37 37.85
C ALA A 534 -2.60 -4.27 38.73
N VAL A 535 -3.76 -4.23 38.10
CA VAL A 535 -5.07 -4.31 38.77
C VAL A 535 -5.86 -5.45 38.18
N ASN A 536 -6.55 -6.23 39.00
CA ASN A 536 -7.32 -7.40 38.55
C ASN A 536 -6.50 -8.31 37.61
N THR A 537 -5.23 -8.49 37.94
CA THR A 537 -4.23 -9.17 37.10
C THR A 537 -3.52 -10.23 37.92
N THR A 538 -3.37 -11.43 37.35
CA THR A 538 -2.56 -12.51 37.94
C THR A 538 -1.19 -12.53 37.29
N ILE A 539 -0.14 -12.36 38.09
CA ILE A 539 1.26 -12.50 37.65
C ILE A 539 1.83 -13.79 38.22
N LYS A 540 2.28 -14.73 37.38
CA LYS A 540 2.80 -16.04 37.84
C LYS A 540 3.98 -16.58 37.05
N GLY A 541 4.98 -17.09 37.75
CA GLY A 541 6.16 -17.70 37.14
C GLY A 541 7.00 -16.75 36.28
N CYS A 542 6.90 -15.43 36.50
CA CYS A 542 7.70 -14.43 35.80
C CYS A 542 9.03 -14.18 36.53
N LYS A 543 10.08 -13.82 35.80
CA LYS A 543 11.43 -13.60 36.36
C LYS A 543 12.02 -12.28 35.88
N ASN A 544 12.39 -11.40 36.78
CA ASN A 544 13.28 -10.28 36.46
C ASN A 544 14.71 -10.66 36.85
N ARG A 545 15.61 -10.67 35.87
CA ARG A 545 17.06 -10.79 36.02
C ARG A 545 17.80 -9.55 35.50
N GLY A 546 17.05 -8.56 35.03
CA GLY A 546 17.58 -7.29 34.54
C GLY A 546 17.80 -6.29 35.67
N LYS A 547 18.61 -5.26 35.39
CA LYS A 547 18.86 -4.16 36.32
C LYS A 547 17.75 -3.10 36.22
N ILE A 548 17.27 -2.65 37.36
CA ILE A 548 16.43 -1.45 37.47
C ILE A 548 17.35 -0.33 37.94
N ILE A 549 17.35 0.78 37.20
CA ILE A 549 18.27 1.91 37.40
C ILE A 549 17.41 3.16 37.54
N GLU A 550 17.56 3.86 38.65
CA GLU A 550 16.96 5.17 38.86
C GLU A 550 17.77 6.22 38.08
N LYS A 551 17.07 7.10 37.38
CA LYS A 551 17.64 8.15 36.52
C LYS A 551 18.04 9.40 37.29
#